data_AF-A0AAU7LIJ8-F1
#
_entry.id   AF-A0AAU7LIJ8-F1
#
_cell.length_a   1.000
_cell.length_b   1.000
_cell.length_c   1.000
_cell.angle_alpha   90.00
_cell.angle_beta   90.00
_cell.angle_gamma   90.00
#
_symmetry.space_group_name_H-M   'P 1'
#
loop_
_entity.id
_entity.type
_entity.pdbx_description
1 polymer ?
#
loop_
_entity_poly.entity_id
_entity_poly.type
_entity_poly.pdbx_seq_one_letter_code
_entity_poly.pdbx_strand_id
1 'polypeptide(L)'
;MNAWGAIHEPAQRIRALATFFTVFRVWPVIPFMKIPSRIHRERRLRRQASLWAVRLEAGALTQAERRRLDHWLARDARHGPALADAEMTWALAGACRDAPSLAQPAPRARHLPWRACAAAWCRAHLMAPRRRALALACAALVVAGTINGPDLIEPWLVDYRTDVGEIRSLALPDGSRVLLGSNSALDVAYDASIRRVRLLRGEAVFSPAPTGAAEPRRFVVESAGASMTALGTRYAVRRQDAGHGWMGVLQHRVALLMDRPPTAGVAYAALTAGDSATFSHAAGIGRSPVAPARGAAWADGYLIFEGEPLEQVLQRIGDFRPGLLILANRAAARRPVNALFHLDNLEGALATLCSELRLARLRLPGVTVLY
;
A
#
# COMPACT_ATOMS: atom_id res chain seq x y z
N MET A 1 65.77 -30.61 27.24
CA MET A 1 65.43 -31.87 26.53
C MET A 1 64.05 -31.68 25.92
N ASN A 2 63.99 -31.19 24.66
CA ASN A 2 63.83 -31.97 23.42
C ASN A 2 62.36 -32.43 23.25
N ALA A 3 61.67 -32.29 22.13
CA ALA A 3 61.94 -31.72 20.82
C ALA A 3 60.62 -31.59 20.04
N TRP A 4 60.71 -30.88 18.92
CA TRP A 4 59.76 -30.76 17.82
C TRP A 4 59.42 -32.08 17.11
N GLY A 5 58.27 -32.12 16.41
CA GLY A 5 57.95 -33.11 15.36
C GLY A 5 56.43 -33.14 15.07
N ALA A 6 55.82 -32.38 14.15
CA ALA A 6 55.98 -32.29 12.69
C ALA A 6 55.20 -33.38 11.90
N ILE A 7 54.20 -32.88 11.14
CA ILE A 7 53.78 -33.28 9.76
C ILE A 7 52.92 -34.56 9.55
N HIS A 8 51.69 -34.40 9.02
CA HIS A 8 51.24 -34.83 7.66
C HIS A 8 49.71 -34.98 7.54
N GLU A 9 49.12 -34.22 6.62
CA GLU A 9 47.91 -34.59 5.87
C GLU A 9 48.28 -35.67 4.83
N PRO A 10 47.38 -36.60 4.47
CA PRO A 10 46.86 -36.54 3.09
C PRO A 10 45.41 -37.00 2.87
N ALA A 11 44.82 -36.32 1.88
CA ALA A 11 43.78 -36.67 0.92
C ALA A 11 43.36 -38.15 0.67
N GLN A 12 42.02 -38.30 0.53
CA GLN A 12 41.25 -39.01 -0.50
C GLN A 12 41.45 -40.52 -0.79
N ARG A 13 40.34 -41.29 -0.65
CA ARG A 13 39.87 -42.32 -1.60
C ARG A 13 38.32 -42.37 -1.61
N ILE A 14 37.65 -41.95 -2.70
CA ILE A 14 37.11 -42.74 -3.85
C ILE A 14 35.73 -43.39 -3.51
N ARG A 15 34.56 -42.93 -4.01
CA ARG A 15 33.95 -42.88 -5.38
C ARG A 15 33.08 -44.11 -5.72
N ALA A 16 31.97 -43.81 -6.43
CA ALA A 16 30.96 -44.65 -7.10
C ALA A 16 29.83 -45.17 -6.17
N LEU A 17 28.55 -44.90 -6.43
CA LEU A 17 27.86 -45.09 -7.71
C LEU A 17 27.03 -43.88 -8.17
N ALA A 18 27.16 -43.60 -9.46
CA ALA A 18 26.36 -42.67 -10.24
C ALA A 18 25.14 -43.37 -10.84
N THR A 19 24.27 -42.54 -11.43
CA THR A 19 23.32 -42.82 -12.53
C THR A 19 21.88 -43.01 -12.08
N PHE A 20 21.02 -42.00 -12.33
CA PHE A 20 19.75 -42.18 -13.07
C PHE A 20 19.20 -40.78 -13.46
N PHE A 21 19.32 -40.45 -14.76
CA PHE A 21 18.52 -39.55 -15.63
C PHE A 21 18.18 -38.12 -15.13
N THR A 22 18.58 -36.99 -15.73
CA THR A 22 18.74 -36.56 -17.14
C THR A 22 17.50 -36.73 -18.04
N VAL A 23 16.42 -35.99 -17.76
CA VAL A 23 15.45 -35.42 -18.73
C VAL A 23 14.76 -34.24 -18.01
N PHE A 24 15.03 -32.98 -18.31
CA PHE A 24 14.23 -32.16 -19.24
C PHE A 24 15.05 -30.94 -19.65
N ARG A 25 15.38 -30.90 -20.95
CA ARG A 25 15.95 -29.76 -21.66
C ARG A 25 14.79 -29.08 -22.39
N VAL A 26 14.88 -27.75 -22.53
CA VAL A 26 14.05 -26.85 -23.36
C VAL A 26 12.77 -26.30 -22.69
N TRP A 27 12.93 -25.17 -22.01
CA TRP A 27 11.87 -24.15 -21.91
C TRP A 27 12.31 -22.97 -22.79
N PRO A 28 11.44 -22.43 -23.67
CA PRO A 28 11.84 -21.39 -24.61
C PRO A 28 12.09 -20.08 -23.89
N VAL A 29 13.16 -19.41 -24.34
CA VAL A 29 13.43 -17.99 -24.09
C VAL A 29 12.23 -17.19 -24.59
N ILE A 30 11.40 -16.68 -23.67
CA ILE A 30 10.40 -15.68 -24.01
C ILE A 30 11.16 -14.37 -24.24
N PRO A 31 11.09 -13.76 -25.43
CA PRO A 31 11.80 -12.52 -25.69
C PRO A 31 11.21 -11.40 -24.84
N PHE A 32 12.11 -10.70 -24.15
CA PHE A 32 11.91 -9.42 -23.47
C PHE A 32 11.08 -8.46 -24.34
N MET A 33 9.79 -8.31 -24.05
CA MET A 33 8.97 -7.28 -24.66
C MET A 33 9.20 -5.96 -23.91
N LYS A 34 10.05 -5.10 -24.48
CA LYS A 34 10.27 -3.71 -24.06
C LYS A 34 8.93 -2.96 -23.97
N ILE A 35 8.32 -2.85 -22.79
CA ILE A 35 7.20 -1.93 -22.55
C ILE A 35 7.30 -1.25 -21.16
N PRO A 36 8.13 -0.21 -21.02
CA PRO A 36 7.85 0.86 -20.03
C PRO A 36 7.66 2.25 -20.68
N SER A 37 8.07 2.43 -21.95
CA SER A 37 8.09 3.76 -22.59
C SER A 37 6.72 4.26 -23.06
N ARG A 38 5.72 3.39 -23.19
CA ARG A 38 4.40 3.74 -23.73
C ARG A 38 3.54 4.44 -22.69
N ILE A 39 3.49 3.91 -21.46
CA ILE A 39 2.70 4.44 -20.34
C ILE A 39 3.15 5.86 -19.97
N HIS A 40 4.46 6.09 -19.92
CA HIS A 40 5.02 7.41 -19.59
C HIS A 40 4.70 8.47 -20.67
N ARG A 41 4.70 8.08 -21.95
CA ARG A 41 4.32 8.98 -23.06
C ARG A 41 2.83 9.31 -23.04
N GLU A 42 1.98 8.32 -22.75
CA GLU A 42 0.53 8.52 -22.66
C GLU A 42 0.14 9.42 -21.47
N ARG A 43 0.83 9.30 -20.32
CA ARG A 43 0.62 10.22 -19.18
C ARG A 43 1.03 11.66 -19.51
N ARG A 44 2.17 11.86 -20.18
CA ARG A 44 2.63 13.20 -20.59
C ARG A 44 1.67 13.84 -21.59
N LEU A 45 1.14 13.04 -22.52
CA LEU A 45 0.14 13.45 -23.49
C LEU A 45 -1.15 13.95 -22.82
N ARG A 46 -1.75 13.14 -21.93
CA ARG A 46 -2.98 13.51 -21.22
C ARG A 46 -2.81 14.79 -20.40
N ARG A 47 -1.68 14.96 -19.71
CA ARG A 47 -1.38 16.18 -18.95
C ARG A 47 -1.29 17.42 -19.85
N GLN A 48 -0.67 17.30 -21.02
CA GLN A 48 -0.59 18.41 -21.98
C GLN A 48 -1.97 18.78 -22.54
N ALA A 49 -2.81 17.77 -22.82
CA ALA A 49 -4.17 17.97 -23.28
C ALA A 49 -5.05 18.70 -22.25
N SER A 50 -5.00 18.29 -20.97
CA SER A 50 -5.75 18.97 -19.89
C SER A 50 -5.35 20.43 -19.72
N LEU A 51 -4.06 20.77 -19.89
CA LEU A 51 -3.60 22.15 -19.83
C LEU A 51 -4.11 23.00 -21.01
N TRP A 52 -4.31 22.40 -22.19
CA TRP A 52 -4.91 23.09 -23.33
C TRP A 52 -6.41 23.27 -23.17
N ALA A 53 -7.14 22.26 -22.69
CA ALA A 53 -8.57 22.35 -22.40
C ALA A 53 -8.88 23.48 -21.41
N VAL A 54 -8.12 23.58 -20.31
CA VAL A 54 -8.28 24.68 -19.34
C VAL A 54 -8.04 26.06 -19.96
N ARG A 55 -7.08 26.19 -20.90
CA ARG A 55 -6.80 27.48 -21.56
C ARG A 55 -7.86 27.87 -22.58
N LEU A 56 -8.44 26.91 -23.29
CA LEU A 56 -9.54 27.16 -24.22
C LEU A 56 -10.81 27.62 -23.49
N GLU A 57 -11.03 27.09 -22.28
CA GLU A 57 -12.14 27.46 -21.40
C GLU A 57 -11.92 28.78 -20.66
N ALA A 58 -10.66 29.16 -20.40
CA ALA A 58 -10.32 30.42 -19.75
C ALA A 58 -10.56 31.67 -20.64
N GLY A 59 -10.80 31.49 -21.94
CA GLY A 59 -11.14 32.57 -22.87
C GLY A 59 -10.43 32.49 -24.22
N ALA A 60 -10.54 33.56 -25.02
CA ALA A 60 -9.94 33.61 -26.35
C ALA A 60 -8.40 33.52 -26.28
N LEU A 61 -7.82 32.51 -26.94
CA LEU A 61 -6.37 32.34 -27.04
C LEU A 61 -5.74 33.50 -27.82
N THR A 62 -4.57 33.96 -27.38
CA THR A 62 -3.77 34.91 -28.18
C THR A 62 -3.32 34.28 -29.49
N GLN A 63 -2.99 35.10 -30.50
CA GLN A 63 -2.52 34.59 -31.78
C GLN A 63 -1.22 33.76 -31.66
N ALA A 64 -0.38 34.04 -30.65
CA ALA A 64 0.80 33.25 -30.35
C ALA A 64 0.46 31.88 -29.73
N GLU A 65 -0.56 31.81 -28.88
CA GLU A 65 -1.01 30.56 -28.26
C GLU A 65 -1.77 29.68 -29.24
N ARG A 66 -2.56 30.27 -30.14
CA ARG A 66 -3.23 29.53 -31.21
C ARG A 66 -2.22 28.79 -32.10
N ARG A 67 -1.15 29.48 -32.53
CA ARG A 67 -0.06 28.84 -33.31
C ARG A 67 0.64 27.72 -32.53
N ARG A 68 0.77 27.85 -31.21
CA ARG A 68 1.36 26.80 -30.35
C ARG A 68 0.45 25.59 -30.19
N LEU A 69 -0.87 25.81 -30.11
CA LEU A 69 -1.87 24.75 -30.09
C LEU A 69 -1.86 24.00 -31.43
N ASP A 70 -1.90 24.72 -32.54
CA ASP A 70 -1.89 24.13 -33.89
C ASP A 70 -0.61 23.32 -34.13
N HIS A 71 0.55 23.86 -33.72
CA HIS A 71 1.81 23.14 -33.78
C HIS A 71 1.85 21.90 -32.88
N TRP A 72 1.22 21.96 -31.70
CA TRP A 72 1.11 20.81 -30.80
C TRP A 72 0.18 19.75 -31.39
N LEU A 73 -0.98 20.11 -31.93
CA LEU A 73 -1.90 19.18 -32.59
C LEU A 73 -1.29 18.50 -33.81
N ALA A 74 -0.46 19.22 -34.58
CA ALA A 74 0.22 18.68 -35.77
C ALA A 74 1.39 17.73 -35.45
N ARG A 75 1.86 17.66 -34.20
CA ARG A 75 3.05 16.86 -33.83
C ARG A 75 2.79 15.36 -33.72
N ASP A 76 1.58 14.94 -33.36
CA ASP A 76 1.23 13.53 -33.18
C ASP A 76 -0.29 13.37 -33.32
N ALA A 77 -0.72 12.38 -34.11
CA ALA A 77 -2.13 12.10 -34.36
C ALA A 77 -2.94 11.80 -33.09
N ARG A 78 -2.28 11.43 -31.98
CA ARG A 78 -2.91 11.16 -30.68
C ARG A 78 -3.23 12.42 -29.87
N HIS A 79 -2.70 13.58 -30.25
CA HIS A 79 -2.93 14.85 -29.53
C HIS A 79 -4.36 15.37 -29.67
N GLY A 80 -4.96 15.23 -30.86
CA GLY A 80 -6.36 15.60 -31.10
C GLY A 80 -7.36 14.84 -30.21
N PRO A 81 -7.35 13.49 -30.22
CA PRO A 81 -8.22 12.69 -29.35
C PRO A 81 -8.01 13.00 -27.86
N ALA A 82 -6.76 13.17 -27.43
CA ALA A 82 -6.46 13.48 -26.02
C ALA A 82 -7.01 14.85 -25.59
N LEU A 83 -7.03 15.85 -26.49
CA LEU A 83 -7.64 17.16 -26.24
C LEU A 83 -9.15 17.07 -26.12
N ALA A 84 -9.81 16.35 -27.03
CA ALA A 84 -11.26 16.13 -26.98
C ALA A 84 -11.71 15.42 -25.69
N ASP A 85 -10.95 14.41 -25.25
CA ASP A 85 -11.20 13.73 -23.97
C ASP A 85 -11.08 14.69 -22.77
N ALA A 86 -10.10 15.60 -22.80
CA ALA A 86 -9.89 16.59 -21.75
C ALA A 86 -10.99 17.66 -21.70
N GLU A 87 -11.45 18.14 -22.86
CA GLU A 87 -12.58 19.08 -22.97
C GLU A 87 -13.89 18.45 -22.47
N MET A 88 -14.16 17.20 -22.84
CA MET A 88 -15.34 16.45 -22.36
C MET A 88 -15.32 16.29 -20.83
N THR A 89 -14.16 15.94 -20.27
CA THR A 89 -13.99 15.78 -18.82
C THR A 89 -14.23 17.11 -18.09
N TRP A 90 -13.76 18.21 -18.67
CA TRP A 90 -13.96 19.55 -18.12
C TRP A 90 -15.43 19.99 -18.19
N ALA A 91 -16.11 19.76 -19.32
CA ALA A 91 -17.53 20.07 -19.48
C ALA A 91 -18.43 19.33 -18.48
N LEU A 92 -18.13 18.05 -18.21
CA LEU A 92 -18.85 17.27 -17.19
C LEU A 92 -18.65 17.82 -15.78
N ALA A 93 -17.44 18.31 -15.46
CA ALA A 93 -17.16 18.96 -14.18
C ALA A 93 -17.87 20.32 -14.04
N GLY A 94 -18.00 21.07 -15.14
CA GLY A 94 -18.76 22.32 -15.20
C GLY A 94 -20.26 22.13 -14.97
N ALA A 95 -20.85 21.08 -15.54
CA ALA A 95 -22.27 20.76 -15.38
C ALA A 95 -22.69 20.47 -13.92
N CYS A 96 -21.75 20.08 -13.05
CA CYS A 96 -21.99 19.91 -11.62
C CYS A 96 -21.96 21.24 -10.83
N ARG A 97 -21.41 22.32 -11.40
CA ARG A 97 -21.26 23.63 -10.73
C ARG A 97 -22.53 24.49 -10.84
N ASP A 98 -23.34 24.30 -11.89
CA ASP A 98 -24.53 25.11 -12.19
C ASP A 98 -25.86 24.54 -11.63
N ALA A 99 -25.79 23.56 -10.72
CA ALA A 99 -26.99 23.06 -10.03
C ALA A 99 -27.52 24.14 -9.06
N PRO A 100 -28.83 24.51 -9.11
CA PRO A 100 -29.37 25.56 -8.25
C PRO A 100 -29.23 25.18 -6.77
N SER A 101 -28.65 26.09 -5.99
CA SER A 101 -28.50 25.97 -4.54
C SER A 101 -29.86 25.94 -3.84
N LEU A 102 -30.12 24.88 -3.06
CA LEU A 102 -31.29 24.73 -2.19
C LEU A 102 -31.16 25.58 -0.91
N ALA A 103 -31.03 26.89 -1.05
CA ALA A 103 -30.98 27.81 0.08
C ALA A 103 -31.87 29.04 -0.18
N GLN A 104 -33.17 28.89 0.06
CA GLN A 104 -34.07 30.01 0.34
C GLN A 104 -34.66 29.84 1.75
N PRO A 105 -34.78 30.91 2.55
CA PRO A 105 -35.34 30.85 3.89
C PRO A 105 -36.87 30.71 3.82
N ALA A 106 -37.41 29.78 4.60
CA ALA A 106 -38.85 29.45 4.59
C ALA A 106 -39.70 30.62 5.13
N PRO A 107 -40.80 31.01 4.44
CA PRO A 107 -41.83 31.84 5.06
C PRO A 107 -42.65 30.97 6.04
N ARG A 108 -42.91 31.52 7.23
CA ARG A 108 -43.77 30.92 8.25
C ARG A 108 -45.17 30.69 7.68
N ALA A 109 -45.58 29.42 7.54
CA ALA A 109 -46.91 29.05 7.06
C ALA A 109 -47.72 28.38 8.17
N ARG A 110 -48.91 28.93 8.39
CA ARG A 110 -49.99 28.47 9.27
C ARG A 110 -50.46 27.06 8.89
N HIS A 111 -50.93 26.33 9.91
CA HIS A 111 -51.53 25.01 9.80
C HIS A 111 -52.61 24.92 8.71
N LEU A 112 -52.43 24.01 7.75
CA LEU A 112 -53.50 23.51 6.88
C LEU A 112 -53.59 21.96 6.97
N PRO A 113 -54.79 21.38 6.89
CA PRO A 113 -55.04 19.99 7.22
C PRO A 113 -54.54 19.00 6.16
N TRP A 114 -53.99 17.89 6.65
CA TRP A 114 -53.24 16.82 5.97
C TRP A 114 -53.90 16.11 4.78
N ARG A 115 -55.15 16.41 4.43
CA ARG A 115 -55.92 15.64 3.44
C ARG A 115 -55.78 16.16 1.99
N ALA A 116 -55.19 17.34 1.77
CA ALA A 116 -54.91 17.86 0.44
C ALA A 116 -53.57 17.37 -0.16
N CYS A 117 -52.64 16.87 0.67
CA CYS A 117 -51.32 16.40 0.20
C CYS A 117 -51.34 15.01 -0.44
N ALA A 118 -52.35 14.18 -0.15
CA ALA A 118 -52.41 12.82 -0.69
C ALA A 118 -52.75 12.77 -2.20
N ALA A 119 -53.50 13.74 -2.72
CA ALA A 119 -53.93 13.74 -4.12
C ALA A 119 -52.86 14.28 -5.10
N ALA A 120 -51.95 15.15 -4.64
CA ALA A 120 -50.85 15.67 -5.45
C ALA A 120 -49.66 14.70 -5.52
N TRP A 121 -49.48 13.85 -4.51
CA TRP A 121 -48.37 12.89 -4.45
C TRP A 121 -48.55 11.71 -5.41
N CYS A 122 -49.80 11.30 -5.69
CA CYS A 122 -50.09 10.18 -6.58
C CYS A 122 -50.01 10.51 -8.09
N ARG A 123 -49.94 11.79 -8.49
CA ARG A 123 -49.81 12.16 -9.92
C ARG A 123 -48.36 12.41 -10.37
N ALA A 124 -47.41 12.59 -9.45
CA ALA A 124 -46.00 12.82 -9.79
C ALA A 124 -45.16 11.52 -9.92
N HIS A 125 -45.71 10.36 -9.56
CA HIS A 125 -44.97 9.08 -9.54
C HIS A 125 -45.16 8.19 -10.78
N LEU A 126 -45.77 8.72 -11.84
CA LEU A 126 -45.93 8.06 -13.13
C LEU A 126 -45.01 8.68 -14.19
N MET A 127 -43.69 8.76 -13.96
CA MET A 127 -42.72 9.00 -15.04
C MET A 127 -41.40 8.22 -14.85
N ALA A 128 -41.23 7.24 -15.75
CA ALA A 128 -40.03 6.52 -16.18
C ALA A 128 -39.30 5.57 -15.18
N PRO A 129 -39.31 4.23 -15.40
CA PRO A 129 -38.55 3.24 -14.61
C PRO A 129 -37.03 3.45 -14.66
N ARG A 130 -36.52 4.16 -15.68
CA ARG A 130 -35.10 4.53 -15.83
C ARG A 130 -34.59 5.46 -14.72
N ARG A 131 -35.46 6.32 -14.17
CA ARG A 131 -35.07 7.27 -13.10
C ARG A 131 -34.93 6.58 -11.73
N ARG A 132 -35.69 5.51 -11.48
CA ARG A 132 -35.57 4.70 -10.25
C ARG A 132 -34.29 3.86 -10.25
N ALA A 133 -33.93 3.27 -11.40
CA ALA A 133 -32.67 2.54 -11.53
C ALA A 133 -31.45 3.45 -11.33
N LEU A 134 -31.49 4.67 -11.87
CA LEU A 134 -30.42 5.66 -11.69
C LEU A 134 -30.34 6.15 -10.25
N ALA A 135 -31.46 6.43 -9.59
CA ALA A 135 -31.50 6.84 -8.20
C ALA A 135 -30.98 5.73 -7.25
N LEU A 136 -31.33 4.46 -7.52
CA LEU A 136 -30.79 3.31 -6.78
C LEU A 136 -29.30 3.11 -7.03
N ALA A 137 -28.81 3.30 -8.26
CA ALA A 137 -27.39 3.23 -8.57
C ALA A 137 -26.59 4.36 -7.89
N CYS A 138 -27.11 5.59 -7.90
CA CYS A 138 -26.50 6.71 -7.18
C CYS A 138 -26.53 6.50 -5.66
N ALA A 139 -27.63 5.99 -5.11
CA ALA A 139 -27.71 5.66 -3.67
C ALA A 139 -26.75 4.53 -3.30
N ALA A 140 -26.60 3.50 -4.15
CA ALA A 140 -25.63 2.44 -3.95
C ALA A 140 -24.18 2.95 -4.03
N LEU A 141 -23.87 3.89 -4.91
CA LEU A 141 -22.55 4.54 -4.99
C LEU A 141 -22.26 5.44 -3.79
N VAL A 142 -23.27 6.17 -3.29
CA VAL A 142 -23.14 6.99 -2.07
C VAL A 142 -22.96 6.10 -0.85
N VAL A 143 -23.71 5.00 -0.72
CA VAL A 143 -23.55 4.04 0.39
C VAL A 143 -22.21 3.28 0.27
N ALA A 144 -21.78 2.91 -0.93
CA ALA A 144 -20.45 2.34 -1.15
C ALA A 144 -19.33 3.34 -0.79
N GLY A 145 -19.52 4.63 -1.07
CA GLY A 145 -18.58 5.70 -0.75
C GLY A 145 -18.61 6.20 0.70
N THR A 146 -19.65 5.88 1.49
CA THR A 146 -19.71 6.23 2.92
C THR A 146 -19.26 5.09 3.84
N ILE A 147 -19.38 3.82 3.40
CA ILE A 147 -18.89 2.65 4.14
C ILE A 147 -17.38 2.44 3.91
N ASN A 148 -16.84 2.94 2.80
CA ASN A 148 -15.41 2.90 2.48
C ASN A 148 -14.92 4.34 2.41
N GLY A 149 -14.09 4.75 3.37
CA GLY A 149 -13.59 6.13 3.49
C GLY A 149 -12.80 6.62 2.25
N PRO A 150 -12.23 7.85 2.31
CA PRO A 150 -11.55 8.51 1.19
C PRO A 150 -10.30 7.78 0.62
N ASP A 151 -9.99 6.57 1.06
CA ASP A 151 -8.88 5.73 0.61
C ASP A 151 -9.18 4.90 -0.66
N LEU A 152 -10.30 5.13 -1.35
CA LEU A 152 -10.71 4.30 -2.51
C LEU A 152 -10.12 4.71 -3.88
N ILE A 153 -9.41 5.83 -3.99
CA ILE A 153 -8.78 6.22 -5.28
C ILE A 153 -7.30 5.78 -5.35
N GLU A 154 -6.64 5.54 -4.21
CA GLU A 154 -5.27 5.01 -4.21
C GLU A 154 -5.09 3.54 -4.66
N PRO A 155 -6.04 2.59 -4.50
CA PRO A 155 -5.78 1.17 -4.80
C PRO A 155 -5.67 0.80 -6.28
N TRP A 156 -6.09 1.68 -7.21
CA TRP A 156 -6.09 1.36 -8.65
C TRP A 156 -4.82 1.79 -9.40
N LEU A 157 -3.88 2.46 -8.72
CA LEU A 157 -2.71 3.10 -9.32
C LEU A 157 -1.37 2.73 -8.67
N VAL A 158 -1.32 1.64 -7.90
CA VAL A 158 -0.10 1.18 -7.24
C VAL A 158 0.67 0.22 -8.15
N ASP A 159 1.99 0.41 -8.26
CA ASP A 159 2.84 -0.42 -9.12
C ASP A 159 2.92 -1.89 -8.67
N TYR A 160 2.96 -2.13 -7.35
CA TYR A 160 3.05 -3.48 -6.79
C TYR A 160 2.07 -3.70 -5.63
N ARG A 161 1.48 -4.89 -5.63
CA ARG A 161 0.60 -5.37 -4.56
C ARG A 161 0.80 -6.84 -4.28
N THR A 162 0.48 -7.23 -3.07
CA THR A 162 0.36 -8.62 -2.61
C THR A 162 -1.04 -8.84 -2.03
N ASP A 163 -1.58 -10.03 -2.26
CA ASP A 163 -2.83 -10.45 -1.62
C ASP A 163 -2.58 -10.87 -0.16
N VAL A 164 -3.65 -11.13 0.59
CA VAL A 164 -3.54 -11.59 1.99
C VAL A 164 -2.86 -12.97 2.02
N GLY A 165 -1.82 -13.10 2.83
CA GLY A 165 -0.97 -14.29 2.96
C GLY A 165 0.11 -14.41 1.89
N GLU A 166 0.16 -13.50 0.90
CA GLU A 166 1.19 -13.52 -0.13
C GLU A 166 2.44 -12.76 0.30
N ILE A 167 3.61 -13.35 0.09
CA ILE A 167 4.91 -12.67 0.20
C ILE A 167 5.56 -12.67 -1.18
N ARG A 168 6.03 -11.51 -1.64
CA ARG A 168 6.59 -11.35 -2.98
C ARG A 168 7.95 -10.65 -2.94
N SER A 169 8.94 -11.23 -3.63
CA SER A 169 10.23 -10.58 -3.87
C SER A 169 10.18 -9.75 -5.15
N LEU A 170 10.59 -8.48 -5.06
CA LEU A 170 10.55 -7.49 -6.13
C LEU A 170 11.94 -6.94 -6.40
N ALA A 171 12.32 -6.86 -7.68
CA ALA A 171 13.48 -6.13 -8.13
C ALA A 171 13.04 -4.79 -8.72
N LEU A 172 13.51 -3.68 -8.13
CA LEU A 172 13.18 -2.33 -8.58
C LEU A 172 14.10 -1.90 -9.74
N PRO A 173 13.72 -0.85 -10.51
CA PRO A 173 14.46 -0.42 -11.70
C PRO A 173 15.91 0.01 -11.47
N ASP A 174 16.26 0.38 -10.24
CA ASP A 174 17.60 0.78 -9.81
C ASP A 174 18.44 -0.39 -9.27
N GLY A 175 17.93 -1.62 -9.34
CA GLY A 175 18.57 -2.82 -8.79
C GLY A 175 18.32 -3.03 -7.28
N SER A 176 17.54 -2.16 -6.64
CA SER A 176 17.10 -2.35 -5.26
C SER A 176 16.20 -3.57 -5.15
N ARG A 177 16.25 -4.28 -4.01
CA ARG A 177 15.35 -5.40 -3.73
C ARG A 177 14.35 -5.04 -2.64
N VAL A 178 13.10 -5.46 -2.81
CA VAL A 178 12.03 -5.32 -1.83
C VAL A 178 11.38 -6.66 -1.62
N LEU A 179 11.31 -7.12 -0.38
CA LEU A 179 10.42 -8.20 0.00
C LEU A 179 9.12 -7.56 0.50
N LEU A 180 8.03 -7.77 -0.22
CA LEU A 180 6.72 -7.19 0.08
C LEU A 180 5.90 -8.24 0.84
N GLY A 181 5.40 -7.88 2.02
CA GLY A 181 4.67 -8.78 2.92
C GLY A 181 3.20 -8.94 2.54
N SER A 182 2.41 -9.62 3.38
CA SER A 182 0.97 -9.85 3.16
C SER A 182 0.18 -8.54 3.01
N ASN A 183 -0.83 -8.54 2.13
CA ASN A 183 -1.79 -7.44 1.96
C ASN A 183 -1.13 -6.06 1.85
N SER A 184 -0.07 -5.97 1.06
CA SER A 184 0.79 -4.79 1.00
C SER A 184 0.70 -4.10 -0.35
N ALA A 185 0.96 -2.78 -0.35
CA ALA A 185 0.85 -1.92 -1.52
C ALA A 185 2.05 -0.97 -1.59
N LEU A 186 2.75 -0.97 -2.73
CA LEU A 186 4.01 -0.25 -2.93
C LEU A 186 4.01 0.53 -4.26
N ASP A 187 4.19 1.85 -4.17
CA ASP A 187 4.28 2.79 -5.30
C ASP A 187 5.73 3.24 -5.53
N VAL A 188 6.19 3.24 -6.78
CA VAL A 188 7.57 3.61 -7.15
C VAL A 188 7.56 4.93 -7.91
N ALA A 189 7.99 6.00 -7.25
CA ALA A 189 7.91 7.37 -7.76
C ALA A 189 9.31 8.00 -7.94
N TYR A 190 10.17 7.33 -8.72
CA TYR A 190 11.54 7.80 -8.98
C TYR A 190 11.53 9.11 -9.77
N ASP A 191 12.35 10.05 -9.34
CA ASP A 191 12.54 11.32 -10.04
C ASP A 191 14.04 11.58 -10.33
N ALA A 192 14.36 12.79 -10.80
CA ALA A 192 15.72 13.18 -11.14
C ALA A 192 16.64 13.31 -9.90
N SER A 193 16.06 13.48 -8.71
CA SER A 193 16.76 13.82 -7.48
C SER A 193 16.86 12.62 -6.53
N ILE A 194 15.78 11.84 -6.42
CA ILE A 194 15.66 10.74 -5.46
C ILE A 194 14.96 9.51 -6.06
N ARG A 195 15.30 8.35 -5.51
CA ARG A 195 14.63 7.07 -5.73
C ARG A 195 13.58 6.90 -4.64
N ARG A 196 12.41 7.51 -4.84
CA ARG A 196 11.31 7.47 -3.87
C ARG A 196 10.45 6.23 -4.05
N VAL A 197 10.16 5.55 -2.94
CA VAL A 197 9.19 4.46 -2.87
C VAL A 197 8.20 4.76 -1.75
N ARG A 198 6.91 4.50 -1.95
CA ARG A 198 5.89 4.71 -0.93
C ARG A 198 5.26 3.39 -0.52
N LEU A 199 5.28 3.10 0.78
CA LEU A 199 4.53 1.98 1.35
C LEU A 199 3.13 2.48 1.73
N LEU A 200 2.16 2.16 0.89
CA LEU A 200 0.79 2.62 1.06
C LEU A 200 0.00 1.72 2.01
N ARG A 201 0.39 0.45 2.13
CA ARG A 201 -0.24 -0.51 3.03
C ARG A 201 0.72 -1.65 3.37
N GLY A 202 0.52 -2.23 4.55
CA GLY A 202 1.16 -3.48 4.96
C GLY A 202 2.61 -3.29 5.36
N GLU A 203 3.50 -4.14 4.88
CA GLU A 203 4.89 -4.16 5.30
C GLU A 203 5.86 -4.62 4.21
N ALA A 204 7.10 -4.17 4.33
CA ALA A 204 8.16 -4.53 3.40
C ALA A 204 9.54 -4.50 4.05
N VAL A 205 10.43 -5.37 3.56
CA VAL A 205 11.86 -5.31 3.83
C VAL A 205 12.56 -4.73 2.61
N PHE A 206 13.23 -3.60 2.80
CA PHE A 206 13.96 -2.90 1.75
C PHE A 206 15.45 -3.24 1.82
N SER A 207 16.05 -3.48 0.66
CA SER A 207 17.49 -3.64 0.45
C SER A 207 17.92 -2.76 -0.71
N PRO A 208 18.13 -1.45 -0.49
CA PRO A 208 18.42 -0.50 -1.55
C PRO A 208 19.78 -0.76 -2.21
N ALA A 209 19.85 -0.58 -3.52
CA ALA A 209 21.10 -0.59 -4.25
C ALA A 209 22.02 0.55 -3.75
N PRO A 210 23.33 0.30 -3.62
CA PRO A 210 24.28 1.30 -3.13
C PRO A 210 24.22 2.60 -3.92
N THR A 211 24.31 3.72 -3.22
CA THR A 211 24.47 5.04 -3.86
C THR A 211 25.93 5.21 -4.27
N GLY A 212 26.18 5.60 -5.51
CA GLY A 212 27.53 5.77 -6.05
C GLY A 212 27.57 6.68 -7.28
N ALA A 213 28.71 6.74 -7.98
CA ALA A 213 28.85 7.61 -9.14
C ALA A 213 27.85 7.30 -10.27
N ALA A 214 27.52 6.02 -10.47
CA ALA A 214 26.54 5.58 -11.47
C ALA A 214 25.08 5.83 -11.05
N GLU A 215 24.82 5.96 -9.75
CA GLU A 215 23.47 6.19 -9.21
C GLU A 215 23.60 7.06 -7.94
N PRO A 216 23.67 8.40 -8.10
CA PRO A 216 23.89 9.33 -6.99
C PRO A 216 22.61 9.63 -6.21
N ARG A 217 21.44 9.23 -6.72
CA ARG A 217 20.14 9.54 -6.12
C ARG A 217 19.97 8.76 -4.81
N ARG A 218 19.49 9.42 -3.77
CA ARG A 218 19.19 8.78 -2.48
C ARG A 218 17.97 7.87 -2.60
N PHE A 219 17.98 6.73 -1.94
CA PHE A 219 16.81 5.86 -1.81
C PHE A 219 15.99 6.30 -0.59
N VAL A 220 14.74 6.66 -0.81
CA VAL A 220 13.84 7.20 0.22
C VAL A 220 12.56 6.39 0.24
N VAL A 221 12.23 5.83 1.40
CA VAL A 221 10.94 5.16 1.63
C VAL A 221 10.04 6.10 2.42
N GLU A 222 8.83 6.33 1.93
CA GLU A 222 7.78 7.10 2.60
C GLU A 222 6.69 6.16 3.12
N SER A 223 6.26 6.33 4.37
CA SER A 223 5.18 5.58 4.99
C SER A 223 4.59 6.36 6.17
N ALA A 224 3.27 6.39 6.31
CA ALA A 224 2.54 6.96 7.45
C ALA A 224 3.09 8.33 7.93
N GLY A 225 3.36 9.25 7.01
CA GLY A 225 3.85 10.61 7.31
C GLY A 225 5.33 10.70 7.71
N ALA A 226 6.12 9.66 7.47
CA ALA A 226 7.55 9.64 7.70
C ALA A 226 8.33 9.22 6.45
N SER A 227 9.55 9.73 6.35
CA SER A 227 10.52 9.45 5.29
C SER A 227 11.78 8.79 5.87
N MET A 228 12.32 7.84 5.12
CA MET A 228 13.30 6.89 5.59
C MET A 228 14.41 6.80 4.55
N THR A 229 15.59 7.32 4.88
CA THR A 229 16.69 7.44 3.92
C THR A 229 17.87 6.60 4.34
N ALA A 230 18.39 5.80 3.41
CA ALA A 230 19.53 4.94 3.65
C ALA A 230 20.53 4.92 2.50
N LEU A 231 21.79 4.57 2.80
CA LEU A 231 22.90 4.46 1.85
C LEU A 231 23.40 3.01 1.82
N GLY A 232 22.64 2.11 1.17
CA GLY A 232 23.03 0.70 1.00
C GLY A 232 22.77 -0.18 2.23
N THR A 233 21.57 -0.11 2.81
CA THR A 233 21.23 -0.79 4.06
C THR A 233 20.16 -1.86 3.88
N ARG A 234 19.81 -2.56 4.96
CA ARG A 234 18.64 -3.44 5.01
C ARG A 234 17.77 -3.04 6.19
N TYR A 235 16.49 -2.79 5.95
CA TYR A 235 15.56 -2.36 6.99
C TYR A 235 14.14 -2.77 6.67
N ALA A 236 13.35 -3.00 7.70
CA ALA A 236 11.94 -3.36 7.61
C ALA A 236 11.08 -2.15 7.96
N VAL A 237 9.97 -2.00 7.25
CA VAL A 237 8.96 -0.97 7.49
C VAL A 237 7.60 -1.62 7.49
N ARG A 238 6.78 -1.27 8.48
CA ARG A 238 5.40 -1.69 8.60
C ARG A 238 4.51 -0.48 8.81
N ARG A 239 3.47 -0.35 8.00
CA ARG A 239 2.42 0.65 8.14
C ARG A 239 1.25 -0.01 8.87
N GLN A 240 0.95 0.47 10.08
CA GLN A 240 -0.15 -0.05 10.88
C GLN A 240 -1.48 0.59 10.48
N ASP A 241 -1.46 1.91 10.25
CA ASP A 241 -2.60 2.66 9.73
C ASP A 241 -2.11 3.88 8.91
N ALA A 242 -2.98 4.85 8.64
CA ALA A 242 -2.63 6.02 7.85
C ALA A 242 -1.60 6.95 8.52
N GLY A 243 -1.50 6.96 9.84
CA GLY A 243 -0.65 7.87 10.62
C GLY A 243 0.33 7.18 11.58
N HIS A 244 0.31 5.85 11.69
CA HIS A 244 1.20 5.07 12.55
C HIS A 244 1.99 4.05 11.75
N GLY A 245 3.29 3.98 12.04
CA GLY A 245 4.17 2.98 11.47
C GLY A 245 5.26 2.52 12.42
N TRP A 246 5.94 1.47 11.99
CA TRP A 246 7.09 0.87 12.65
C TRP A 246 8.23 0.70 11.64
N MET A 247 9.46 0.91 12.09
CA MET A 247 10.68 0.61 11.35
C MET A 247 11.63 -0.20 12.23
N GLY A 248 12.29 -1.18 11.65
CA GLY A 248 13.45 -1.85 12.25
C GLY A 248 14.65 -1.83 11.31
N VAL A 249 15.82 -1.46 11.81
CA VAL A 249 17.07 -1.47 11.03
C VAL A 249 17.75 -2.82 11.20
N LEU A 250 17.90 -3.55 10.10
CA LEU A 250 18.54 -4.87 10.09
C LEU A 250 20.04 -4.77 9.84
N GLN A 251 20.48 -3.78 9.05
CA GLN A 251 21.89 -3.56 8.73
C GLN A 251 22.20 -2.06 8.62
N HIS A 252 23.41 -1.68 9.05
CA HIS A 252 23.96 -0.32 8.96
C HIS A 252 23.12 0.75 9.69
N ARG A 253 22.68 1.80 8.99
CA ARG A 253 22.03 2.98 9.59
C ARG A 253 20.97 3.57 8.67
N VAL A 254 19.85 3.98 9.24
CA VAL A 254 18.74 4.63 8.54
C VAL A 254 18.40 5.95 9.23
N ALA A 255 18.21 7.01 8.45
CA ALA A 255 17.65 8.26 8.95
C ALA A 255 16.13 8.22 8.80
N LEU A 256 15.41 8.43 9.90
CA LEU A 256 13.95 8.54 9.96
C LEU A 256 13.57 10.00 10.24
N LEU A 257 12.73 10.57 9.39
CA LEU A 257 12.32 11.97 9.45
C LEU A 257 10.81 12.09 9.20
N MET A 258 10.08 12.70 10.13
CA MET A 258 8.67 13.08 9.95
C MET A 258 8.55 14.15 8.86
N ASP A 259 7.56 14.04 7.97
CA ASP A 259 7.36 14.99 6.86
C ASP A 259 6.92 16.40 7.32
N ARG A 260 6.40 16.49 8.54
CA ARG A 260 5.99 17.72 9.22
C ARG A 260 6.23 17.58 10.73
N PRO A 261 6.31 18.71 11.47
CA PRO A 261 6.54 18.69 12.90
C PRO A 261 5.46 17.86 13.63
N PRO A 262 5.85 16.89 14.48
CA PRO A 262 4.88 16.13 15.27
C PRO A 262 4.34 17.00 16.41
N THR A 263 3.18 16.62 16.95
CA THR A 263 2.56 17.29 18.11
C THR A 263 3.41 17.14 19.37
N ALA A 264 4.00 15.96 19.56
CA ALA A 264 4.92 15.65 20.65
C ALA A 264 6.07 14.78 20.15
N GLY A 265 7.13 14.65 20.97
CA GLY A 265 8.29 13.83 20.64
C GLY A 265 9.23 14.48 19.62
N VAL A 266 10.07 13.66 18.98
CA VAL A 266 11.09 14.13 18.04
C VAL A 266 10.67 13.88 16.59
N ALA A 267 11.03 14.80 15.71
CA ALA A 267 10.76 14.70 14.28
C ALA A 267 11.85 13.92 13.51
N TYR A 268 13.04 13.75 14.10
CA TYR A 268 14.18 13.12 13.46
C TYR A 268 14.86 12.12 14.40
N ALA A 269 15.25 10.97 13.85
CA ALA A 269 16.08 9.98 14.52
C ALA A 269 17.02 9.29 13.52
N ALA A 270 18.26 9.05 13.94
CA ALA A 270 19.18 8.16 13.23
C ALA A 270 19.21 6.81 13.96
N LEU A 271 18.76 5.75 13.29
CA LEU A 271 18.65 4.40 13.85
C LEU A 271 19.77 3.53 13.29
N THR A 272 20.38 2.71 14.14
CA THR A 272 21.45 1.79 13.77
C THR A 272 20.97 0.34 13.77
N ALA A 273 21.76 -0.58 13.22
CA ALA A 273 21.42 -2.00 13.20
C ALA A 273 21.04 -2.51 14.61
N GLY A 274 19.88 -3.16 14.71
CA GLY A 274 19.32 -3.61 15.99
C GLY A 274 18.35 -2.61 16.63
N ASP A 275 18.31 -1.35 16.19
CA ASP A 275 17.32 -0.38 16.66
C ASP A 275 16.00 -0.49 15.88
N SER A 276 14.91 -0.27 16.61
CA SER A 276 13.54 -0.19 16.09
C SER A 276 12.82 1.02 16.65
N ALA A 277 11.94 1.60 15.84
CA ALA A 277 11.15 2.77 16.21
C ALA A 277 9.70 2.65 15.75
N THR A 278 8.79 3.18 16.56
CA THR A 278 7.45 3.55 16.12
C THR A 278 7.44 5.03 15.77
N PHE A 279 6.58 5.42 14.84
CA PHE A 279 6.46 6.82 14.44
C PHE A 279 5.01 7.18 14.13
N SER A 280 4.62 8.39 14.51
CA SER A 280 3.33 8.99 14.19
C SER A 280 3.39 10.51 14.29
N HIS A 281 2.44 11.23 13.69
CA HIS A 281 2.36 12.68 13.90
C HIS A 281 2.00 13.08 15.32
N ALA A 282 1.28 12.24 16.06
CA ALA A 282 0.87 12.55 17.42
C ALA A 282 2.03 12.45 18.40
N ALA A 283 2.79 11.35 18.34
CA ALA A 283 3.85 11.04 19.31
C ALA A 283 5.28 11.27 18.79
N GLY A 284 5.42 11.64 17.51
CA GLY A 284 6.72 11.73 16.86
C GLY A 284 7.36 10.35 16.71
N ILE A 285 8.69 10.31 16.75
CA ILE A 285 9.48 9.07 16.69
C ILE A 285 9.79 8.60 18.12
N GLY A 286 9.42 7.36 18.43
CA GLY A 286 9.71 6.69 19.71
C GLY A 286 10.42 5.36 19.52
N ARG A 287 11.20 4.92 20.51
CA ARG A 287 11.80 3.58 20.50
C ARG A 287 10.70 2.52 20.57
N SER A 288 10.82 1.48 19.74
CA SER A 288 9.91 0.33 19.78
C SER A 288 10.54 -0.80 20.62
N PRO A 289 9.75 -1.48 21.48
CA PRO A 289 10.22 -2.65 22.22
C PRO A 289 10.40 -3.90 21.34
N VAL A 290 9.87 -3.90 20.11
CA VAL A 290 9.96 -5.03 19.18
C VAL A 290 11.26 -4.92 18.39
N ALA A 291 12.22 -5.80 18.69
CA ALA A 291 13.50 -5.83 18.00
C ALA A 291 13.34 -6.04 16.48
N PRO A 292 14.20 -5.44 15.63
CA PRO A 292 14.12 -5.56 14.18
C PRO A 292 14.08 -6.99 13.65
N ALA A 293 14.90 -7.88 14.23
CA ALA A 293 14.96 -9.29 13.84
C ALA A 293 13.63 -10.02 14.07
N ARG A 294 12.94 -9.72 15.19
CA ARG A 294 11.61 -10.28 15.48
C ARG A 294 10.54 -9.67 14.58
N GLY A 295 10.52 -8.34 14.46
CA GLY A 295 9.54 -7.63 13.64
C GLY A 295 9.63 -7.95 12.14
N ALA A 296 10.80 -8.37 11.66
CA ALA A 296 11.04 -8.74 10.26
C ALA A 296 11.11 -10.26 10.01
N ALA A 297 10.90 -11.11 11.03
CA ALA A 297 11.03 -12.58 10.90
C ALA A 297 10.07 -13.20 9.87
N TRP A 298 8.99 -12.49 9.52
CA TRP A 298 8.05 -12.90 8.48
C TRP A 298 8.73 -13.01 7.11
N ALA A 299 9.82 -12.26 6.90
CA ALA A 299 10.63 -12.33 5.70
C ALA A 299 11.24 -13.72 5.49
N ASP A 300 11.44 -14.47 6.58
CA ASP A 300 11.99 -15.82 6.60
C ASP A 300 10.89 -16.87 6.86
N GLY A 301 9.60 -16.50 6.83
CA GLY A 301 8.47 -17.43 6.99
C GLY A 301 7.93 -17.58 8.41
N TYR A 302 8.37 -16.74 9.37
CA TYR A 302 8.03 -16.91 10.79
C TYR A 302 7.40 -15.67 11.43
N LEU A 303 6.55 -15.88 12.43
CA LEU A 303 6.13 -14.88 13.41
C LEU A 303 6.70 -15.25 14.78
N ILE A 304 7.40 -14.31 15.41
CA ILE A 304 8.07 -14.52 16.70
C ILE A 304 7.47 -13.56 17.73
N PHE A 305 6.93 -14.11 18.80
CA PHE A 305 6.31 -13.37 19.89
C PHE A 305 7.04 -13.67 21.20
N GLU A 306 7.36 -12.62 21.96
CA GLU A 306 8.04 -12.72 23.24
C GLU A 306 7.37 -11.77 24.24
N GLY A 307 6.52 -12.33 25.09
CA GLY A 307 5.77 -11.60 26.11
C GLY A 307 4.71 -10.66 25.54
N GLU A 308 4.32 -10.82 24.27
CA GLU A 308 3.37 -9.92 23.63
C GLU A 308 1.93 -10.24 24.07
N PRO A 309 1.08 -9.22 24.32
CA PRO A 309 -0.33 -9.43 24.62
C PRO A 309 -1.02 -10.25 23.52
N LEU A 310 -1.87 -11.20 23.92
CA LEU A 310 -2.62 -12.03 23.00
C LEU A 310 -3.33 -11.22 21.91
N GLU A 311 -3.90 -10.06 22.23
CA GLU A 311 -4.54 -9.20 21.23
C GLU A 311 -3.60 -8.77 20.09
N GLN A 312 -2.33 -8.47 20.40
CA GLN A 312 -1.31 -8.08 19.42
C GLN A 312 -0.87 -9.28 18.59
N VAL A 313 -0.71 -10.44 19.23
CA VAL A 313 -0.41 -11.71 18.54
C VAL A 313 -1.50 -12.06 17.55
N LEU A 314 -2.75 -11.97 17.97
CA LEU A 314 -3.93 -12.26 17.17
C LEU A 314 -4.10 -11.26 16.01
N GLN A 315 -3.85 -9.97 16.25
CA GLN A 315 -3.82 -8.97 15.18
C GLN A 315 -2.74 -9.31 14.15
N ARG A 316 -1.54 -9.66 14.62
CA ARG A 316 -0.41 -9.98 13.73
C ARG A 316 -0.65 -11.26 12.92
N ILE A 317 -1.24 -12.29 13.51
CA ILE A 317 -1.68 -13.48 12.78
C ILE A 317 -2.77 -13.12 11.75
N GLY A 318 -3.68 -12.21 12.13
CA GLY A 318 -4.71 -11.64 11.26
C GLY A 318 -4.15 -11.02 9.98
N ASP A 319 -2.98 -10.37 10.05
CA ASP A 319 -2.35 -9.72 8.89
C ASP A 319 -1.98 -10.72 7.78
N PHE A 320 -1.71 -11.99 8.11
CA PHE A 320 -1.24 -13.01 7.17
C PHE A 320 -2.30 -14.05 6.79
N ARG A 321 -3.49 -13.98 7.38
CA ARG A 321 -4.57 -14.95 7.11
C ARG A 321 -5.79 -14.28 6.51
N PRO A 322 -6.48 -14.94 5.58
CA PRO A 322 -7.79 -14.46 5.14
C PRO A 322 -8.81 -14.62 6.29
N GLY A 323 -9.75 -13.67 6.35
CA GLY A 323 -10.84 -13.68 7.31
C GLY A 323 -10.52 -12.96 8.62
N LEU A 324 -11.58 -12.42 9.22
CA LEU A 324 -11.49 -11.62 10.42
C LEU A 324 -11.25 -12.50 11.65
N LEU A 325 -10.35 -12.07 12.53
CA LEU A 325 -10.15 -12.69 13.84
C LEU A 325 -10.66 -11.75 14.92
N ILE A 326 -11.62 -12.22 15.73
CA ILE A 326 -12.22 -11.44 16.81
C ILE A 326 -11.94 -12.15 18.14
N LEU A 327 -11.36 -11.41 19.08
CA LEU A 327 -11.25 -11.86 20.47
C LEU A 327 -12.42 -11.27 21.27
N ALA A 328 -13.40 -12.10 21.63
CA ALA A 328 -14.51 -11.70 22.49
C ALA A 328 -14.11 -11.65 23.97
N ASN A 329 -13.15 -12.49 24.38
CA ASN A 329 -12.68 -12.57 25.75
C ASN A 329 -11.67 -11.48 26.10
N ARG A 330 -12.16 -10.36 26.64
CA ARG A 330 -11.31 -9.24 27.08
C ARG A 330 -10.32 -9.62 28.19
N ALA A 331 -10.63 -10.60 29.03
CA ALA A 331 -9.71 -11.03 30.09
C ALA A 331 -8.48 -11.76 29.53
N ALA A 332 -8.63 -12.43 28.39
CA ALA A 332 -7.53 -13.10 27.70
C ALA A 332 -6.64 -12.15 26.88
N ALA A 333 -7.16 -10.98 26.47
CA ALA A 333 -6.48 -10.05 25.55
C ALA A 333 -5.07 -9.63 26.00
N ARG A 334 -4.88 -9.45 27.32
CA ARG A 334 -3.60 -9.01 27.91
C ARG A 334 -2.68 -10.14 28.33
N ARG A 335 -3.06 -11.40 28.13
CA ARG A 335 -2.21 -12.53 28.51
C ARG A 335 -0.96 -12.53 27.61
N PRO A 336 0.25 -12.58 28.20
CA PRO A 336 1.48 -12.63 27.42
C PRO A 336 1.59 -13.97 26.70
N VAL A 337 2.02 -13.93 25.44
CA VAL A 337 2.24 -15.09 24.60
C VAL A 337 3.70 -15.13 24.17
N ASN A 338 4.33 -16.29 24.38
CA ASN A 338 5.64 -16.63 23.85
C ASN A 338 5.45 -17.71 22.80
N ALA A 339 5.74 -17.41 21.54
CA ALA A 339 5.48 -18.35 20.46
C ALA A 339 6.33 -18.09 19.22
N LEU A 340 6.58 -19.18 18.48
CA LEU A 340 7.15 -19.17 17.14
C LEU A 340 6.15 -19.85 16.21
N PHE A 341 5.61 -19.12 15.25
CA PHE A 341 4.65 -19.65 14.28
C PHE A 341 5.20 -19.59 12.86
N HIS A 342 5.05 -20.68 12.11
CA HIS A 342 5.35 -20.70 10.69
C HIS A 342 4.15 -20.17 9.90
N LEU A 343 4.38 -19.30 8.92
CA LEU A 343 3.31 -18.67 8.13
C LEU A 343 2.46 -19.70 7.35
N ASP A 344 3.06 -20.80 6.91
CA ASP A 344 2.35 -21.88 6.21
C ASP A 344 1.39 -22.69 7.12
N ASN A 345 1.48 -22.56 8.45
CA ASN A 345 0.64 -23.31 9.39
C ASN A 345 0.03 -22.42 10.49
N LEU A 346 -0.50 -21.26 10.11
CA LEU A 346 -1.14 -20.34 11.06
C LEU A 346 -2.42 -20.91 11.68
N GLU A 347 -3.18 -21.76 10.97
CA GLU A 347 -4.40 -22.37 11.51
C GLU A 347 -4.10 -23.44 12.58
N GLY A 348 -3.01 -24.19 12.42
CA GLY A 348 -2.50 -25.09 13.46
C GLY A 348 -1.98 -24.33 14.67
N ALA A 349 -1.20 -23.27 14.43
CA ALA A 349 -0.72 -22.37 15.48
C ALA A 349 -1.86 -21.77 16.31
N LEU A 350 -2.92 -21.27 15.66
CA LEU A 350 -4.11 -20.75 16.33
C LEU A 350 -4.82 -21.83 17.17
N ALA A 351 -4.92 -23.06 16.66
CA ALA A 351 -5.52 -24.16 17.41
C ALA A 351 -4.74 -24.48 18.69
N THR A 352 -3.41 -24.56 18.61
CA THR A 352 -2.52 -24.78 19.77
C THR A 352 -2.67 -23.65 20.77
N LEU A 353 -2.63 -22.40 20.31
CA LEU A 353 -2.74 -21.23 21.16
C LEU A 353 -4.10 -21.16 21.89
N CYS A 354 -5.20 -21.52 21.21
CA CYS A 354 -6.52 -21.63 21.86
C CYS A 354 -6.54 -22.72 22.93
N SER A 355 -5.92 -23.88 22.66
CA SER A 355 -5.84 -24.99 23.62
C SER A 355 -5.07 -24.60 24.87
N GLU A 356 -3.90 -23.99 24.74
CA GLU A 356 -3.06 -23.57 25.87
C GLU A 356 -3.73 -22.50 26.73
N LEU A 357 -4.39 -21.52 26.10
CA LEU A 357 -5.05 -20.43 26.79
C LEU A 357 -6.48 -20.76 27.26
N ARG A 358 -6.94 -22.00 27.00
CA ARG A 358 -8.29 -22.50 27.29
C ARG A 358 -9.38 -21.60 26.70
N LEU A 359 -9.18 -21.21 25.44
CA LEU A 359 -10.13 -20.42 24.66
C LEU A 359 -10.93 -21.34 23.74
N ALA A 360 -12.24 -21.08 23.66
CA ALA A 360 -13.09 -21.70 22.67
C ALA A 360 -12.96 -20.96 21.33
N ARG A 361 -13.15 -21.69 20.23
CA ARG A 361 -13.06 -21.16 18.87
C ARG A 361 -14.34 -21.45 18.10
N LEU A 362 -15.04 -20.40 17.68
CA LEU A 362 -16.18 -20.48 16.76
C LEU A 362 -15.74 -20.01 15.37
N ARG A 363 -15.86 -20.90 14.37
CA ARG A 363 -15.53 -20.59 12.98
C ARG A 363 -16.80 -20.36 12.17
N LEU A 364 -16.91 -19.17 11.60
CA LEU A 364 -17.96 -18.77 10.66
C LEU A 364 -17.31 -18.48 9.29
N PRO A 365 -18.09 -18.46 8.19
CA PRO A 365 -17.57 -18.03 6.90
C PRO A 365 -16.93 -16.64 6.99
N GLY A 366 -15.62 -16.56 6.75
CA GLY A 366 -14.86 -15.31 6.78
C GLY A 366 -14.57 -14.71 8.17
N VAL A 367 -15.05 -15.31 9.26
CA VAL A 367 -14.85 -14.78 10.63
C VAL A 367 -14.51 -15.91 11.60
N THR A 368 -13.52 -15.71 12.47
CA THR A 368 -13.17 -16.60 13.57
C THR A 368 -13.27 -15.84 14.88
N VAL A 369 -14.10 -16.33 15.80
CA VAL A 369 -14.31 -15.72 17.11
C VAL A 369 -13.66 -16.59 18.18
N LEU A 370 -12.84 -15.98 19.02
CA LEU A 370 -12.19 -16.61 20.18
C LEU A 370 -12.83 -16.09 21.47
N TYR A 371 -13.29 -16.98 22.36
CA TYR A 371 -14.01 -16.61 23.59
C TYR A 371 -13.63 -17.45 24.81
#